data_AF-A0A2J4ZUJ1-F1
#
_entry.id   AF-A0A2J4ZUJ1-F1
#
_cell.length_a   1.000
_cell.length_b   1.000
_cell.length_c   1.000
_cell.angle_alpha   90.00
_cell.angle_beta   90.00
_cell.angle_gamma   90.00
#
_symmetry.space_group_name_H-M   'P 1'
#
loop_
_entity.id
_entity.type
_entity.pdbx_description
1 polymer ?
#
loop_
_entity_poly.entity_id
_entity_poly.type
_entity_poly.pdbx_seq_one_letter_code
_entity_poly.pdbx_strand_id
1 'polypeptide(L)'
;QLYGTNLVNLLKLLCKEKDGNVVIDFDDVVIRGVTVVREGEITWPAPPIQVSAQPQAAAKKVEAPKAEAKPSSPLRKYALMALAIILFGWLASVAPKEFLGHFTVFALSCVVGYYVVWNVSHALHTPLMSVTNAISGIIVVGALLQIGHGGWVSFLSFIAVLIASINIFGGFTVTQRMLKMFRKG
;
A
#
# COMPACT_ATOMS: atom_id res chain seq x y z
N GLN A 1 7.26 -4.94 -15.02
CA GLN A 1 5.87 -5.36 -14.70
C GLN A 1 4.83 -4.40 -15.30
N LEU A 2 4.87 -3.10 -14.99
CA LEU A 2 3.88 -2.11 -15.48
C LEU A 2 3.75 -2.00 -17.01
N TYR A 3 4.87 -2.06 -17.74
CA TYR A 3 4.86 -2.03 -19.21
C TYR A 3 4.14 -3.23 -19.82
N GLY A 4 4.36 -4.43 -19.26
CA GLY A 4 3.66 -5.65 -19.70
C GLY A 4 2.14 -5.55 -19.46
N THR A 5 1.72 -4.97 -18.33
CA THR A 5 0.30 -4.70 -18.06
C THR A 5 -0.31 -3.74 -19.10
N ASN A 6 0.42 -2.71 -19.53
CA ASN A 6 -0.04 -1.79 -20.57
C ASN A 6 -0.22 -2.49 -21.93
N LEU A 7 0.73 -3.36 -22.32
CA LEU A 7 0.62 -4.15 -23.54
C LEU A 7 -0.58 -5.11 -23.50
N VAL A 8 -0.81 -5.78 -22.36
CA VAL A 8 -1.98 -6.65 -22.18
C VAL A 8 -3.28 -5.86 -22.30
N ASN A 9 -3.34 -4.64 -21.77
CA ASN A 9 -4.53 -3.79 -21.88
C ASN A 9 -4.75 -3.30 -23.32
N LEU A 10 -3.69 -2.97 -24.05
CA LEU A 10 -3.78 -2.66 -25.48
C LEU A 10 -4.28 -3.87 -26.29
N LEU A 11 -3.76 -5.06 -26.02
CA LEU A 11 -4.19 -6.29 -26.69
C LEU A 11 -5.67 -6.60 -26.43
N LYS A 12 -6.20 -6.28 -25.24
CA LYS A 12 -7.64 -6.41 -24.96
C LYS A 12 -8.51 -5.48 -25.81
N LEU A 13 -8.01 -4.29 -26.18
CA LEU A 13 -8.71 -3.37 -27.07
C LEU A 13 -8.67 -3.85 -28.53
N LEU A 14 -7.55 -4.44 -28.94
CA LEU A 14 -7.34 -5.00 -30.27
C LEU A 14 -8.06 -6.34 -30.50
N CYS A 15 -8.34 -7.10 -29.44
CA CYS A 15 -8.99 -8.41 -29.49
C CYS A 15 -10.17 -8.47 -28.50
N LYS A 16 -11.24 -7.72 -28.81
CA LYS A 16 -12.41 -7.56 -27.92
C LYS A 16 -13.14 -8.90 -27.67
N GLU A 17 -13.21 -9.75 -28.69
CA GLU A 17 -13.88 -11.06 -28.63
C GLU A 17 -13.05 -12.17 -27.96
N LYS A 18 -11.80 -11.87 -27.57
CA LYS A 18 -10.86 -12.82 -26.92
C LYS A 18 -10.60 -14.10 -27.74
N ASP A 19 -10.79 -14.02 -29.05
CA ASP A 19 -10.63 -15.11 -30.01
C ASP A 19 -9.20 -15.18 -30.59
N GLY A 20 -8.33 -14.24 -30.22
CA GLY A 20 -6.97 -14.11 -30.74
C GLY A 20 -6.89 -13.37 -32.07
N ASN A 21 -8.02 -12.90 -32.62
CA ASN A 21 -8.03 -12.11 -33.85
C ASN A 21 -7.83 -10.62 -33.54
N VAL A 22 -6.92 -9.97 -34.27
CA VAL A 22 -6.58 -8.55 -34.07
C VAL A 22 -7.41 -7.70 -35.02
N VAL A 23 -8.28 -6.87 -34.46
CA VAL A 23 -9.14 -5.95 -35.21
C VAL A 23 -8.64 -4.52 -35.00
N ILE A 24 -8.11 -3.92 -36.07
CA ILE A 24 -7.68 -2.51 -36.09
C ILE A 24 -8.89 -1.64 -36.46
N ASP A 25 -9.65 -1.28 -35.44
CA ASP A 25 -10.83 -0.43 -35.52
C ASP A 25 -10.43 1.05 -35.42
N PHE A 26 -10.61 1.83 -36.50
CA PHE A 26 -10.27 3.25 -36.54
C PHE A 26 -11.38 4.16 -36.00
N ASP A 27 -12.55 3.60 -35.67
CA ASP A 27 -13.58 4.32 -34.90
C ASP A 27 -13.19 4.41 -33.42
N ASP A 28 -12.31 3.52 -32.94
CA ASP A 28 -11.67 3.63 -31.63
C ASP A 28 -10.49 4.62 -31.68
N VAL A 29 -10.67 5.78 -31.05
CA VAL A 29 -9.68 6.87 -31.02
C VAL A 29 -8.33 6.46 -30.42
N VAL A 30 -8.32 5.47 -29.52
CA VAL A 30 -7.08 4.95 -28.90
C VAL A 30 -6.31 4.12 -29.92
N ILE A 31 -7.00 3.25 -30.65
CA ILE A 31 -6.41 2.42 -31.71
C ILE A 31 -5.96 3.30 -32.87
N ARG A 32 -6.79 4.24 -33.32
CA ARG A 32 -6.43 5.23 -34.35
C ARG A 32 -5.20 6.07 -33.97
N GLY A 33 -5.07 6.42 -32.69
CA GLY A 33 -3.97 7.23 -32.18
C GLY A 33 -2.64 6.48 -32.06
N VAL A 34 -2.67 5.20 -31.71
CA VAL A 34 -1.46 4.38 -31.54
C VAL A 34 -0.98 3.74 -32.85
N THR A 35 -1.88 3.50 -33.81
CA THR A 35 -1.53 2.94 -35.12
C THR A 35 -0.93 4.01 -36.05
N VAL A 36 0.38 3.92 -36.26
CA VAL A 36 1.15 4.84 -37.13
C VAL A 36 1.30 4.37 -38.58
N VAL A 37 1.18 3.07 -38.82
CA VAL A 37 1.22 2.44 -40.16
C VAL A 37 0.17 1.33 -40.21
N ARG A 38 -0.58 1.25 -41.31
CA ARG A 38 -1.52 0.16 -41.59
C ARG A 38 -1.36 -0.27 -43.04
N GLU A 39 -1.13 -1.57 -43.26
CA GLU A 39 -1.04 -2.17 -44.61
C GLU A 39 -0.03 -1.46 -45.54
N GLY A 40 1.05 -0.92 -44.97
CA GLY A 40 2.10 -0.21 -45.71
C GLY A 40 1.86 1.29 -45.90
N GLU A 41 0.68 1.81 -45.53
CA GLU A 41 0.38 3.24 -45.57
C GLU A 41 0.60 3.90 -44.21
N ILE A 42 1.19 5.10 -44.23
CA ILE A 42 1.44 5.89 -43.02
C ILE A 42 0.13 6.56 -42.60
N THR A 43 -0.37 6.23 -41.41
CA THR A 43 -1.63 6.77 -40.85
C THR A 43 -1.38 7.91 -39.85
N TRP A 44 -0.13 8.32 -39.68
CA TRP A 44 0.23 9.49 -38.88
C TRP A 44 0.25 10.78 -39.73
N PRO A 45 -0.19 11.93 -39.21
CA PRO A 45 -0.74 12.17 -37.88
C PRO A 45 -2.20 11.70 -37.74
N ALA A 46 -2.60 11.33 -36.52
CA ALA A 46 -4.00 11.09 -36.23
C ALA A 46 -4.78 12.41 -36.33
N PRO A 47 -6.02 12.40 -36.85
CA PRO A 47 -6.87 13.59 -36.85
C PRO A 47 -7.08 14.06 -35.41
N PRO A 48 -7.32 15.37 -35.18
CA PRO A 48 -7.69 15.88 -33.87
C PRO A 48 -8.86 15.05 -33.32
N ILE A 49 -8.72 14.57 -32.08
CA ILE A 49 -9.74 13.76 -31.44
C ILE A 49 -10.98 14.63 -31.28
N GLN A 50 -11.94 14.46 -32.18
CA GLN A 50 -13.27 15.01 -32.02
C GLN A 50 -13.95 14.14 -30.99
N VAL A 51 -13.79 14.53 -29.72
CA VAL A 51 -14.65 14.01 -28.66
C VAL A 51 -16.08 14.36 -29.06
N SER A 52 -16.80 13.41 -29.68
CA SER A 52 -18.27 13.40 -29.58
C SER A 52 -18.51 13.59 -28.11
N ALA A 53 -19.09 14.74 -27.75
CA ALA A 53 -19.16 15.26 -26.39
C ALA A 53 -19.11 14.09 -25.42
N GLN A 54 -17.99 13.96 -24.70
CA GLN A 54 -17.93 13.10 -23.52
C GLN A 54 -19.29 13.30 -22.86
N PRO A 55 -20.17 12.29 -22.74
CA PRO A 55 -21.51 12.50 -22.19
C PRO A 55 -21.27 13.32 -20.95
N GLN A 56 -21.68 14.59 -20.97
CA GLN A 56 -21.22 15.59 -20.02
C GLN A 56 -21.52 14.99 -18.68
N ALA A 57 -20.49 14.46 -17.99
CA ALA A 57 -20.62 13.32 -17.08
C ALA A 57 -21.89 13.49 -16.29
N ALA A 58 -22.98 12.79 -16.68
CA ALA A 58 -24.37 13.21 -16.45
C ALA A 58 -24.49 13.97 -15.13
N ALA A 59 -24.41 15.31 -15.23
CA ALA A 59 -24.01 16.23 -14.15
C ALA A 59 -23.75 15.52 -12.83
N LYS A 60 -22.60 14.81 -12.72
CA LYS A 60 -22.23 13.83 -11.69
C LYS A 60 -23.36 13.68 -10.69
N LYS A 61 -24.43 12.94 -11.05
CA LYS A 61 -25.71 12.85 -10.32
C LYS A 61 -25.38 13.06 -8.86
N VAL A 62 -25.63 14.27 -8.32
CA VAL A 62 -25.11 14.67 -7.01
C VAL A 62 -25.38 13.47 -6.15
N GLU A 63 -24.30 12.77 -5.75
CA GLU A 63 -24.38 11.45 -5.16
C GLU A 63 -25.41 11.64 -4.06
N ALA A 64 -26.62 11.08 -4.22
CA ALA A 64 -27.75 11.41 -3.36
C ALA A 64 -27.18 11.30 -1.95
N PRO A 65 -27.19 12.41 -1.16
CA PRO A 65 -26.29 12.58 -0.03
C PRO A 65 -26.23 11.25 0.69
N LYS A 66 -25.07 10.59 0.62
CA LYS A 66 -24.88 9.22 1.14
C LYS A 66 -25.63 9.21 2.45
N ALA A 67 -26.74 8.46 2.50
CA ALA A 67 -27.67 8.50 3.63
C ALA A 67 -26.80 8.50 4.88
N GLU A 68 -26.82 9.62 5.61
CA GLU A 68 -25.90 9.84 6.72
C GLU A 68 -25.87 8.56 7.51
N ALA A 69 -24.68 7.93 7.61
CA ALA A 69 -24.55 6.66 8.30
C ALA A 69 -25.17 6.89 9.68
N LYS A 70 -26.36 6.30 9.92
CA LYS A 70 -27.14 6.57 11.13
C LYS A 70 -26.17 6.54 12.30
N PRO A 71 -26.11 7.58 13.15
CA PRO A 71 -25.13 7.66 14.21
C PRO A 71 -25.21 6.34 14.97
N SER A 72 -24.11 5.58 14.95
CA SER A 72 -24.06 4.26 15.58
C SER A 72 -24.67 4.40 16.97
N SER A 73 -25.74 3.65 17.24
CA SER A 73 -26.53 3.81 18.46
C SER A 73 -25.60 3.93 19.67
N PRO A 74 -25.73 4.94 20.54
CA PRO A 74 -24.83 5.16 21.67
C PRO A 74 -24.71 3.90 22.55
N LEU A 75 -25.78 3.11 22.64
CA LEU A 75 -25.80 1.82 23.33
C LEU A 75 -24.76 0.82 22.79
N ARG A 76 -24.56 0.74 21.47
CA ARG A 76 -23.53 -0.13 20.87
C ARG A 76 -22.13 0.33 21.22
N LYS A 77 -21.88 1.64 21.25
CA LYS A 77 -20.59 2.21 21.68
C LYS A 77 -20.31 1.86 23.13
N TYR A 78 -21.27 2.08 24.03
CA TYR A 78 -21.13 1.72 25.44
C TYR A 78 -21.00 0.21 25.66
N ALA A 79 -21.75 -0.60 24.93
CA ALA A 79 -21.64 -2.06 24.99
C ALA A 79 -20.26 -2.55 24.53
N LEU A 80 -19.72 -2.01 23.43
CA LEU A 80 -18.37 -2.32 22.96
C LEU A 80 -17.30 -1.86 23.96
N MET A 81 -17.47 -0.68 24.56
CA MET A 81 -16.56 -0.17 25.58
C MET A 81 -16.60 -1.02 26.85
N ALA A 82 -17.79 -1.40 27.33
CA ALA A 82 -17.96 -2.30 28.47
C ALA A 82 -17.36 -3.68 28.18
N LEU A 83 -17.56 -4.22 26.98
CA LEU A 83 -16.96 -5.48 26.55
C LEU A 83 -15.43 -5.39 26.55
N ALA A 84 -14.85 -4.30 26.02
CA ALA A 84 -13.41 -4.09 26.05
C ALA A 84 -12.85 -4.01 27.48
N ILE A 85 -13.55 -3.33 28.40
CA ILE A 85 -13.17 -3.22 29.81
C ILE A 85 -13.22 -4.60 30.49
N ILE A 86 -14.29 -5.38 30.26
CA ILE A 86 -14.42 -6.73 30.82
C ILE A 86 -13.31 -7.64 30.29
N LEU A 87 -13.04 -7.59 28.99
CA LEU A 87 -12.03 -8.42 28.34
C LEU A 87 -10.62 -8.05 28.81
N PHE A 88 -10.34 -6.75 28.99
CA PHE A 88 -9.10 -6.28 29.58
C PHE A 88 -8.96 -6.67 31.05
N GLY A 89 -10.02 -6.54 31.85
CA GLY A 89 -10.02 -6.94 33.26
C GLY A 89 -9.82 -8.44 33.45
N TRP A 90 -10.43 -9.26 32.59
CA TRP A 90 -10.19 -10.70 32.55
C TRP A 90 -8.77 -11.05 32.13
N LEU A 91 -8.23 -10.39 31.10
CA LEU A 91 -6.84 -10.59 30.70
C LEU A 91 -5.88 -10.21 31.84
N ALA A 92 -6.13 -9.09 32.51
CA ALA A 92 -5.32 -8.61 33.62
C ALA A 92 -5.37 -9.52 34.86
N SER A 93 -6.45 -10.28 35.07
CA SER A 93 -6.53 -11.23 36.20
C SER A 93 -5.77 -12.54 35.95
N VAL A 94 -5.53 -12.89 34.68
CA VAL A 94 -4.84 -14.13 34.29
C VAL A 94 -3.38 -13.87 33.88
N ALA A 95 -3.04 -12.64 33.49
CA ALA A 95 -1.70 -12.30 32.99
C ALA A 95 -0.63 -12.16 34.09
N PRO A 96 0.65 -12.51 33.78
CA PRO A 96 1.79 -12.23 34.67
C PRO A 96 1.95 -10.74 34.96
N LYS A 97 2.56 -10.38 36.09
CA LYS A 97 2.76 -8.97 36.48
C LYS A 97 3.61 -8.19 35.48
N GLU A 98 4.60 -8.86 34.87
CA GLU A 98 5.49 -8.30 33.85
C GLU A 98 4.73 -7.95 32.57
N PHE A 99 3.68 -8.70 32.25
CA PHE A 99 2.85 -8.44 31.07
C PHE A 99 2.15 -7.09 31.17
N LEU A 100 1.64 -6.69 32.35
CA LEU A 100 1.00 -5.39 32.54
C LEU A 100 1.97 -4.23 32.28
N GLY A 101 3.23 -4.39 32.69
CA GLY A 101 4.30 -3.43 32.39
C GLY A 101 4.55 -3.31 30.89
N HIS A 102 4.78 -4.43 30.20
CA HIS A 102 4.98 -4.45 28.74
C HIS A 102 3.78 -3.93 27.96
N PHE A 103 2.56 -4.27 28.39
CA PHE A 103 1.32 -3.79 27.79
C PHE A 103 1.16 -2.28 27.93
N THR A 104 1.53 -1.71 29.08
CA THR A 104 1.50 -0.25 29.29
C THR A 104 2.46 0.45 28.34
N VAL A 105 3.70 -0.04 28.22
CA VAL A 105 4.69 0.50 27.27
C VAL A 105 4.18 0.37 25.83
N PHE A 106 3.60 -0.77 25.47
CA PHE A 106 2.98 -0.99 24.15
C PHE A 106 1.89 0.04 23.87
N ALA A 107 0.90 0.19 24.77
CA ALA A 107 -0.20 1.12 24.61
C ALA A 107 0.28 2.58 24.46
N LEU A 108 1.21 3.02 25.32
CA LEU A 108 1.80 4.36 25.23
C LEU A 108 2.60 4.54 23.94
N SER A 109 3.33 3.51 23.48
CA SER A 109 4.07 3.56 22.22
C SER A 109 3.15 3.70 21.00
N CYS A 110 1.94 3.12 21.03
CA CYS A 110 0.94 3.30 19.97
C CYS A 110 0.45 4.75 19.92
N VAL A 111 0.19 5.36 21.08
CA VAL A 111 -0.20 6.78 21.16
C VAL A 111 0.91 7.67 20.60
N VAL A 112 2.16 7.44 21.02
CA VAL A 112 3.32 8.19 20.50
C VAL A 112 3.45 8.00 18.98
N GLY A 113 3.37 6.76 18.49
CA GLY A 113 3.46 6.44 17.06
C GLY A 113 2.39 7.15 16.23
N TYR A 114 1.15 7.22 16.74
CA TYR A 114 0.07 7.97 16.09
C TYR A 114 0.44 9.44 15.92
N TYR A 115 0.86 10.12 16.99
CA TYR A 115 1.20 11.55 16.93
C TYR A 115 2.43 11.85 16.08
N VAL A 116 3.42 10.94 16.05
CA VAL A 116 4.64 11.09 15.25
C VAL A 116 4.34 10.99 13.75
N VAL A 117 3.44 10.09 13.34
CA VAL A 117 3.14 9.86 11.92
C VAL A 117 2.08 10.83 11.38
N TRP A 118 1.15 11.30 12.22
CA TRP A 118 0.00 12.11 11.80
C TRP A 118 0.37 13.42 11.09
N ASN A 119 1.49 14.05 11.47
CA ASN A 119 1.90 15.37 10.96
C ASN A 119 3.07 15.31 9.95
N VAL A 120 3.28 14.18 9.27
CA VAL A 120 4.29 14.10 8.21
C VAL A 120 3.85 14.87 6.96
N SER A 121 4.77 15.62 6.34
CA SER A 121 4.52 16.29 5.06
C SER A 121 4.18 15.28 3.96
N HIS A 122 3.24 15.62 3.08
CA HIS A 122 2.78 14.69 2.03
C HIS A 122 3.91 14.19 1.12
N ALA A 123 4.91 15.03 0.87
CA ALA A 123 6.09 14.68 0.09
C ALA A 123 6.94 13.57 0.75
N LEU A 124 6.79 13.36 2.06
CA LEU A 124 7.56 12.40 2.85
C LEU A 124 6.83 11.08 3.09
N HIS A 125 5.59 10.86 2.60
CA HIS A 125 4.91 9.57 2.82
C HIS A 125 5.67 8.37 2.22
N THR A 126 6.24 8.53 1.01
CA THR A 126 7.03 7.46 0.38
C THR A 126 8.35 7.21 1.11
N PRO A 127 9.16 8.24 1.46
CA PRO A 127 10.29 8.07 2.39
C PRO A 127 9.89 7.44 3.73
N LEU A 128 8.76 7.84 4.31
CA LEU A 128 8.27 7.33 5.59
C LEU A 128 7.96 5.83 5.50
N MET A 129 7.33 5.38 4.41
CA MET A 129 7.09 3.95 4.15
C MET A 129 8.41 3.16 4.06
N SER A 130 9.43 3.74 3.46
CA SER A 130 10.77 3.13 3.39
C SER A 130 11.43 3.06 4.79
N VAL A 131 11.28 4.10 5.61
CA VAL A 131 11.79 4.13 6.99
C VAL A 131 11.09 3.08 7.85
N THR A 132 9.75 2.97 7.78
CA THR A 132 9.03 1.99 8.59
C THR A 132 9.40 0.56 8.20
N ASN A 133 9.68 0.31 6.91
CA ASN A 133 10.27 -0.96 6.49
C ASN A 133 11.64 -1.20 7.13
N ALA A 134 12.55 -0.21 7.12
CA ALA A 134 13.87 -0.34 7.75
C ALA A 134 13.79 -0.59 9.27
N ILE A 135 12.88 0.11 9.97
CA ILE A 135 12.65 -0.04 11.41
C ILE A 135 12.08 -1.42 11.75
N SER A 136 11.26 -2.01 10.87
CA SER A 136 10.73 -3.36 11.06
C SER A 136 11.83 -4.43 11.19
N GLY A 137 13.05 -4.13 10.72
CA GLY A 137 14.26 -4.92 10.94
C GLY A 137 14.64 -5.16 12.41
N ILE A 138 13.97 -4.50 13.38
CA ILE A 138 14.12 -4.74 14.83
C ILE A 138 13.96 -6.22 15.23
N ILE A 139 13.32 -7.04 14.39
CA ILE A 139 13.28 -8.50 14.53
C ILE A 139 14.67 -9.14 14.70
N VAL A 140 15.74 -8.46 14.26
CA VAL A 140 17.12 -8.88 14.49
C VAL A 140 17.43 -9.08 15.97
N VAL A 141 16.85 -8.27 16.87
CA VAL A 141 17.05 -8.41 18.32
C VAL A 141 16.50 -9.74 18.81
N GLY A 142 15.30 -10.12 18.35
CA GLY A 142 14.70 -11.41 18.68
C GLY A 142 15.54 -12.58 18.14
N ALA A 143 16.08 -12.45 16.94
CA ALA A 143 16.98 -13.46 16.37
C ALA A 143 18.29 -13.57 17.15
N LEU A 144 18.93 -12.46 17.51
CA LEU A 144 20.19 -12.48 18.27
C LEU A 144 20.04 -13.17 19.64
N LEU A 145 18.89 -13.04 20.29
CA LEU A 145 18.59 -13.76 21.54
C LEU A 145 18.52 -15.28 21.36
N GLN A 146 18.31 -15.77 20.14
CA GLN A 146 18.20 -17.20 19.85
C GLN A 146 19.52 -17.85 19.41
N ILE A 147 20.56 -17.04 19.13
CA ILE A 147 21.88 -17.55 18.78
C ILE A 147 22.47 -18.32 19.97
N GLY A 148 23.00 -19.52 19.70
CA GLY A 148 23.72 -20.32 20.70
C GLY A 148 22.88 -21.43 21.36
N HIS A 149 21.58 -21.52 21.06
CA HIS A 149 20.74 -22.63 21.53
C HIS A 149 21.01 -23.97 20.82
N GLY A 150 21.85 -23.98 19.78
CA GLY A 150 22.30 -25.17 19.06
C GLY A 150 21.28 -25.70 18.05
N GLY A 151 21.72 -26.70 17.27
CA GLY A 151 20.88 -27.42 16.30
C GLY A 151 20.12 -26.52 15.32
N TRP A 152 18.85 -26.86 15.07
CA TRP A 152 17.97 -26.15 14.16
C TRP A 152 17.65 -24.71 14.60
N VAL A 153 17.63 -24.43 15.91
CA VAL A 153 17.32 -23.09 16.43
C VAL A 153 18.43 -22.10 16.05
N SER A 154 19.70 -22.48 16.27
CA SER A 154 20.83 -21.64 15.83
C SER A 154 20.85 -21.43 14.31
N PHE A 155 20.47 -22.44 13.52
CA PHE A 155 20.42 -22.32 12.06
C PHE A 155 19.32 -21.35 11.60
N LEU A 156 18.10 -21.48 12.13
CA LEU A 156 17.00 -20.56 11.84
C LEU A 156 17.30 -19.14 12.32
N SER A 157 17.94 -19.02 13.48
CA SER A 157 18.40 -17.75 14.03
C SER A 157 19.41 -17.06 13.12
N PHE A 158 20.35 -17.82 12.55
CA PHE A 158 21.31 -17.29 11.59
C PHE A 158 20.61 -16.75 10.32
N ILE A 159 19.66 -17.51 9.77
CA ILE A 159 18.85 -17.08 8.62
C ILE A 159 18.05 -15.82 8.95
N ALA A 160 17.42 -15.78 10.13
CA ALA A 160 16.65 -14.63 10.59
C ALA A 160 17.51 -13.37 10.70
N VAL A 161 18.72 -13.46 11.25
CA VAL A 161 19.68 -12.35 11.30
C VAL A 161 20.08 -11.89 9.90
N LEU A 162 20.31 -12.81 8.97
CA LEU A 162 20.67 -12.49 7.59
C LEU A 162 19.55 -11.71 6.89
N ILE A 163 18.31 -12.20 6.97
CA ILE A 163 17.14 -11.55 6.37
C ILE A 163 16.88 -10.18 7.03
N ALA A 164 16.94 -10.10 8.36
CA ALA A 164 16.77 -8.85 9.09
C ALA A 164 17.84 -7.82 8.71
N SER A 165 19.10 -8.25 8.53
CA SER A 165 20.18 -7.38 8.07
C SER A 165 19.89 -6.82 6.67
N ILE A 166 19.45 -7.65 5.72
CA ILE A 166 19.06 -7.18 4.38
C ILE A 166 17.97 -6.11 4.47
N ASN A 167 16.97 -6.32 5.33
CA ASN A 167 15.88 -5.36 5.55
C ASN A 167 16.38 -4.02 6.10
N ILE A 168 17.24 -4.05 7.14
CA ILE A 168 17.84 -2.86 7.75
C ILE A 168 18.66 -2.09 6.71
N PHE A 169 19.66 -2.74 6.10
CA PHE A 169 20.58 -2.09 5.16
C PHE A 169 19.85 -1.59 3.90
N GLY A 170 18.97 -2.41 3.32
CA GLY A 170 18.18 -2.06 2.15
C GLY A 170 17.24 -0.89 2.44
N GLY A 171 16.48 -0.97 3.55
CA GLY A 171 15.53 0.07 3.94
C GLY A 171 16.20 1.42 4.22
N PHE A 172 17.30 1.45 4.98
CA PHE A 172 18.00 2.70 5.26
C PHE A 172 18.71 3.28 4.03
N THR A 173 19.30 2.43 3.17
CA THR A 173 19.97 2.90 1.95
C THR A 173 18.97 3.54 0.97
N VAL A 174 17.81 2.91 0.76
CA VAL A 174 16.76 3.45 -0.11
C VAL A 174 16.19 4.74 0.47
N THR A 175 15.90 4.76 1.78
CA THR A 175 15.45 5.97 2.46
C THR A 175 16.43 7.12 2.29
N GLN A 176 17.73 6.87 2.49
CA GLN A 176 18.75 7.89 2.35
C GLN A 176 18.81 8.44 0.92
N ARG A 177 18.70 7.58 -0.09
CA ARG A 177 18.62 7.99 -1.51
C ARG A 177 17.38 8.86 -1.76
N MET A 178 16.22 8.47 -1.20
CA MET A 178 14.98 9.24 -1.32
C MET A 178 15.10 10.63 -0.69
N LEU A 179 15.61 10.70 0.54
CA LEU A 179 15.78 11.97 1.26
C LEU A 179 16.83 12.88 0.61
N LYS A 180 17.86 12.31 -0.02
CA LYS A 180 18.88 13.08 -0.74
C LYS A 180 18.29 13.83 -1.95
N MET A 181 17.23 13.32 -2.57
CA MET A 181 16.53 14.02 -3.68
C MET A 181 15.77 15.27 -3.22
N PHE A 182 15.47 15.42 -1.92
CA PHE A 182 14.83 16.61 -1.37
C PHE A 182 15.83 17.68 -0.91
N ARG A 183 17.12 17.33 -0.76
CA ARG A 183 18.17 18.31 -0.49
C ARG A 183 18.49 19.00 -1.81
N LYS A 184 17.99 20.23 -1.98
CA LYS A 184 18.45 21.13 -3.04
C LYS A 184 19.98 21.23 -2.92
N GLY A 185 20.68 20.84 -3.97
CA GLY A 185 21.96 21.46 -4.31
C GLY A 185 21.72 22.91 -4.67
#